data_AF-A0AAQ4DJ23-F1
#
_entry.id   AF-A0AAQ4DJ23-F1
#
_cell.length_a   1.000
_cell.length_b   1.000
_cell.length_c   1.000
_cell.angle_alpha   90.00
_cell.angle_beta   90.00
_cell.angle_gamma   90.00
#
_symmetry.space_group_name_H-M   'P 1'
#
loop_
_entity.id
_entity.type
_entity.pdbx_description
1 polymer ?
#
loop_
_entity_poly.entity_id
_entity_poly.type
_entity_poly.pdbx_seq_one_letter_code
_entity_poly.pdbx_strand_id
1 'polypeptide(L)'
;MPGLLLQPAWTLSFCAATAAAGAVAMLILLTAGDPVAAKGEEEVLLLRQDSLLRFGPWYLALALFWILQLAVSCQAVVVAGAAAHWYFDRGRCPRWGAPCASVWRLVRYHLGSVVLGSLLEALARMLRLACRLAGRRCRRQGKAACCLCACACRMLRRAQVPQQERLDTARRASALCLLSWAAAARGYGLCRAAREAWQLLSRNALRVATVNCVGDFVLLLAKGAVVAGTVLVGHRLIQDKSGQLSWGEWAPLCTAGLGALLVAHCFLSVYEMTLDTIFICFCRQCEDAQRGGAPAMPPALAAFVEKSGEVAPPTSRQ
;
A
#
# COMPACT_ATOMS: atom_id res chain seq x y z
N MET A 1 -17.59 5.23 9.23
CA MET A 1 -17.75 5.59 7.81
C MET A 1 -17.88 4.32 6.98
N PRO A 2 -19.10 3.85 6.67
CA PRO A 2 -19.29 2.56 5.99
C PRO A 2 -18.75 2.55 4.54
N GLY A 3 -18.77 3.69 3.84
CA GLY A 3 -18.30 3.78 2.44
C GLY A 3 -16.81 3.49 2.23
N LEU A 4 -15.97 3.62 3.26
CA LEU A 4 -14.53 3.27 3.20
C LEU A 4 -14.31 1.77 3.00
N LEU A 5 -15.28 0.92 3.37
CA LEU A 5 -15.19 -0.52 3.21
C LEU A 5 -15.34 -0.97 1.74
N LEU A 6 -15.94 -0.14 0.89
CA LEU A 6 -16.06 -0.43 -0.55
C LEU A 6 -14.79 -0.05 -1.34
N GLN A 7 -13.95 0.82 -0.77
CA GLN A 7 -12.71 1.28 -1.39
C GLN A 7 -11.75 0.13 -1.79
N PRO A 8 -11.42 -0.85 -0.92
CA PRO A 8 -10.50 -1.93 -1.30
C PRO A 8 -11.08 -2.82 -2.41
N ALA A 9 -12.39 -3.02 -2.47
CA ALA A 9 -13.04 -3.78 -3.53
C ALA A 9 -12.87 -3.08 -4.89
N TRP A 10 -13.13 -1.76 -4.95
CA TRP A 10 -12.94 -0.96 -6.16
C TRP A 10 -11.49 -0.96 -6.63
N THR A 11 -10.53 -0.75 -5.73
CA THR A 11 -9.11 -0.76 -6.08
C THR A 11 -8.66 -2.15 -6.53
N LEU A 12 -9.15 -3.23 -5.90
CA LEU A 12 -8.86 -4.59 -6.33
C LEU A 12 -9.40 -4.88 -7.73
N SER A 13 -10.64 -4.47 -8.03
CA SER A 13 -11.22 -4.60 -9.36
C SER A 13 -10.40 -3.83 -10.41
N PHE A 14 -10.00 -2.60 -10.11
CA PHE A 14 -9.15 -1.81 -11.00
C PHE A 14 -7.78 -2.46 -11.24
N CYS A 15 -7.12 -2.93 -10.17
CA CYS A 15 -5.83 -3.62 -10.27
C CYS A 15 -5.95 -4.92 -11.08
N ALA A 16 -6.99 -5.71 -10.87
CA ALA A 16 -7.24 -6.94 -11.60
C ALA A 16 -7.47 -6.67 -13.10
N ALA A 17 -8.31 -5.69 -13.43
CA ALA A 17 -8.56 -5.29 -14.82
C ALA A 17 -7.28 -4.78 -15.51
N THR A 18 -6.49 -3.96 -14.81
CA THR A 18 -5.22 -3.45 -15.31
C THR A 18 -4.20 -4.57 -15.53
N ALA A 19 -4.10 -5.52 -14.60
CA ALA A 19 -3.23 -6.67 -14.72
C ALA A 19 -3.64 -7.59 -15.89
N ALA A 20 -4.95 -7.82 -16.07
CA ALA A 20 -5.47 -8.59 -17.20
C ALA A 20 -5.18 -7.91 -18.54
N ALA A 21 -5.45 -6.61 -18.66
CA ALA A 21 -5.14 -5.84 -19.86
C ALA A 21 -3.63 -5.85 -20.18
N GLY A 22 -2.79 -5.69 -19.16
CA GLY A 22 -1.34 -5.79 -19.29
C GLY A 22 -0.87 -7.18 -19.73
N ALA A 23 -1.48 -8.25 -19.22
CA ALA A 23 -1.17 -9.62 -19.63
C ALA A 23 -1.55 -9.88 -21.10
N VAL A 24 -2.73 -9.41 -21.54
CA VAL A 24 -3.16 -9.50 -22.93
C VAL A 24 -2.19 -8.73 -23.84
N ALA A 25 -1.85 -7.49 -23.49
CA ALA A 25 -0.89 -6.70 -24.26
C ALA A 25 0.50 -7.34 -24.32
N MET A 26 0.94 -7.98 -23.24
CA MET A 26 2.19 -8.73 -23.19
C MET A 26 2.17 -9.94 -24.12
N LEU A 27 1.07 -10.69 -24.15
CA LEU A 27 0.89 -11.81 -25.06
C LEU A 27 0.94 -11.36 -26.52
N ILE A 28 0.21 -10.28 -26.86
CA ILE A 28 0.22 -9.71 -28.22
C ILE A 28 1.65 -9.33 -28.65
N LEU A 29 2.41 -8.66 -27.78
CA LEU A 29 3.80 -8.28 -28.08
C LEU A 29 4.73 -9.47 -28.26
N LEU A 30 4.53 -10.55 -27.50
CA LEU A 30 5.33 -11.77 -27.63
C LEU A 30 5.04 -12.51 -28.94
N THR A 31 3.83 -12.37 -29.48
CA THR A 31 3.38 -13.02 -30.73
C THR A 31 3.51 -12.14 -31.98
N ALA A 32 3.88 -10.86 -31.84
CA ALA A 32 3.87 -9.88 -32.93
C ALA A 32 5.08 -9.92 -33.89
N GLY A 33 5.94 -10.95 -33.82
CA GLY A 33 7.11 -11.08 -34.69
C GLY A 33 6.78 -11.76 -36.02
N ASP A 34 7.48 -11.38 -37.09
CA ASP A 34 7.28 -11.97 -38.42
C ASP A 34 7.75 -13.44 -38.44
N PRO A 35 6.95 -14.38 -38.98
CA PRO A 35 7.36 -15.77 -39.08
C PRO A 35 8.47 -15.94 -40.12
N VAL A 36 9.62 -16.48 -39.70
CA VAL A 36 10.73 -16.84 -40.59
C VAL A 36 11.00 -18.34 -40.46
N ALA A 37 11.03 -19.04 -41.59
CA ALA A 37 11.35 -20.47 -41.60
C ALA A 37 12.74 -20.72 -41.00
N ALA A 38 12.83 -21.62 -40.02
CA ALA A 38 14.12 -22.05 -39.48
C ALA A 38 14.93 -22.76 -40.57
N LYS A 39 16.19 -22.38 -40.75
CA LYS A 39 17.10 -23.07 -41.68
C LYS A 39 17.37 -24.49 -41.15
N GLY A 40 16.68 -25.49 -41.69
CA GLY A 40 16.98 -26.91 -41.48
C GLY A 40 15.86 -27.79 -40.93
N GLU A 41 14.72 -27.23 -40.51
CA GLU A 41 13.53 -27.99 -40.09
C GLU A 41 12.28 -27.34 -40.69
N GLU A 42 11.59 -28.02 -41.61
CA GLU A 42 10.41 -27.50 -42.32
C GLU A 42 9.21 -27.17 -41.40
N GLU A 43 9.24 -27.60 -40.14
CA GLU A 43 8.13 -27.43 -39.18
C GLU A 43 8.31 -26.32 -38.15
N VAL A 44 9.48 -25.67 -38.06
CA VAL A 44 9.75 -24.66 -37.01
C VAL A 44 9.80 -23.25 -37.62
N LEU A 45 8.74 -22.47 -37.39
CA LEU A 45 8.71 -21.03 -37.68
C LEU A 45 9.30 -20.25 -36.50
N LEU A 46 10.45 -19.62 -36.71
CA LEU A 46 11.05 -18.71 -35.73
C LEU A 46 10.50 -17.31 -35.95
N LEU A 47 9.90 -16.71 -34.91
CA LEU A 47 9.48 -15.30 -34.96
C LEU A 47 10.71 -14.39 -34.97
N ARG A 48 10.88 -13.61 -36.03
CA ARG A 48 11.90 -12.56 -36.12
C ARG A 48 11.52 -11.43 -35.17
N GLN A 49 12.31 -11.28 -34.10
CA GLN A 49 12.14 -10.18 -33.15
C GLN A 49 13.09 -9.02 -33.46
N ASP A 50 12.52 -7.91 -33.93
CA ASP A 50 13.19 -6.62 -34.05
C ASP A 50 13.53 -6.04 -32.67
N SER A 51 14.41 -5.02 -32.64
CA SER A 51 14.85 -4.38 -31.40
C SER A 51 13.68 -3.87 -30.56
N LEU A 52 12.67 -3.24 -31.19
CA LEU A 52 11.44 -2.78 -30.53
C LEU A 52 10.63 -3.92 -29.89
N LEU A 53 10.49 -5.06 -30.57
CA LEU A 53 9.79 -6.24 -30.06
C LEU A 53 10.53 -6.91 -28.89
N ARG A 54 11.85 -6.76 -28.80
CA ARG A 54 12.65 -7.24 -27.66
C ARG A 54 12.54 -6.33 -26.43
N PHE A 55 12.47 -5.00 -26.63
CA PHE A 55 12.37 -4.03 -25.53
C PHE A 55 10.93 -3.80 -25.04
N GLY A 56 9.93 -3.93 -25.92
CA GLY A 56 8.51 -3.70 -25.65
C GLY A 56 7.97 -4.43 -24.41
N PRO A 57 8.23 -5.75 -24.25
CA PRO A 57 7.79 -6.52 -23.08
C PRO A 57 8.32 -5.96 -21.75
N TRP A 58 9.59 -5.51 -21.71
CA TRP A 58 10.19 -4.92 -20.51
C TRP A 58 9.62 -3.55 -20.19
N TYR A 59 9.38 -2.73 -21.21
CA TYR A 59 8.72 -1.43 -21.07
C TYR A 59 7.30 -1.59 -20.53
N LEU A 60 6.51 -2.51 -21.12
CA LEU A 60 5.15 -2.78 -20.69
C LEU A 60 5.10 -3.32 -19.26
N ALA A 61 6.01 -4.23 -18.89
CA ALA A 61 6.11 -4.73 -17.52
C ALA A 61 6.42 -3.61 -16.50
N LEU A 62 7.31 -2.68 -16.86
CA LEU A 62 7.63 -1.53 -16.02
C LEU A 62 6.43 -0.58 -15.89
N ALA A 63 5.76 -0.26 -17.00
CA ALA A 63 4.58 0.58 -17.03
C ALA A 63 3.42 -0.05 -16.22
N LEU A 64 3.17 -1.34 -16.40
CA LEU A 64 2.15 -2.08 -15.65
C LEU A 64 2.43 -2.06 -14.15
N PHE A 65 3.67 -2.35 -13.76
CA PHE A 65 4.07 -2.29 -12.35
C PHE A 65 3.88 -0.90 -11.76
N TRP A 66 4.24 0.16 -12.49
CA TRP A 66 4.05 1.54 -12.06
C TRP A 66 2.57 1.91 -11.91
N ILE A 67 1.72 1.56 -12.87
CA ILE A 67 0.27 1.84 -12.81
C ILE A 67 -0.38 1.13 -11.62
N LEU A 68 0.01 -0.12 -11.35
CA LEU A 68 -0.45 -0.84 -10.16
C LEU A 68 -0.01 -0.15 -8.86
N GLN A 69 1.22 0.36 -8.78
CA GLN A 69 1.66 1.16 -7.63
C GLN A 69 0.90 2.48 -7.51
N LEU A 70 0.61 3.14 -8.63
CA LEU A 70 -0.19 4.35 -8.64
C LEU A 70 -1.58 4.10 -8.07
N ALA A 71 -2.25 3.01 -8.46
CA ALA A 71 -3.57 2.65 -7.95
C ALA A 71 -3.58 2.46 -6.42
N VAL A 72 -2.60 1.72 -5.89
CA VAL A 72 -2.44 1.49 -4.44
C VAL A 72 -2.13 2.80 -3.71
N SER A 73 -1.27 3.65 -4.28
CA SER A 73 -0.93 4.95 -3.69
C SER A 73 -2.12 5.90 -3.66
N CYS A 74 -2.93 5.93 -4.71
CA CYS A 74 -4.18 6.69 -4.74
C CYS A 74 -5.16 6.19 -3.66
N GLN A 75 -5.30 4.88 -3.48
CA GLN A 75 -6.12 4.31 -2.40
C GLN A 75 -5.65 4.82 -1.03
N ALA A 76 -4.34 4.75 -0.75
CA ALA A 76 -3.79 5.19 0.52
C ALA A 76 -4.10 6.67 0.82
N VAL A 77 -3.96 7.56 -0.17
CA VAL A 77 -4.30 8.99 -0.01
C VAL A 77 -5.78 9.19 0.25
N VAL A 78 -6.65 8.50 -0.49
CA VAL A 78 -8.11 8.62 -0.32
C VAL A 78 -8.54 8.16 1.07
N VAL A 79 -8.05 6.99 1.51
CA VAL A 79 -8.34 6.41 2.83
C VAL A 79 -7.86 7.32 3.95
N ALA A 80 -6.59 7.75 3.89
CA ALA A 80 -6.03 8.66 4.87
C ALA A 80 -6.81 9.99 4.90
N GLY A 81 -7.24 10.48 3.74
CA GLY A 81 -7.99 11.73 3.66
C GLY A 81 -9.38 11.67 4.22
N ALA A 82 -10.08 10.56 4.00
CA ALA A 82 -11.39 10.34 4.60
C ALA A 82 -11.26 10.14 6.12
N ALA A 83 -10.24 9.40 6.59
CA ALA A 83 -9.98 9.17 8.01
C ALA A 83 -9.60 10.46 8.75
N ALA A 84 -8.69 11.26 8.20
CA ALA A 84 -8.31 12.55 8.76
C ALA A 84 -9.48 13.54 8.77
N HIS A 85 -10.23 13.62 7.68
CA HIS A 85 -11.43 14.46 7.62
C HIS A 85 -12.45 14.03 8.68
N TRP A 86 -12.66 12.73 8.89
CA TRP A 86 -13.54 12.25 9.96
C TRP A 86 -13.01 12.60 11.36
N TYR A 87 -11.70 12.51 11.57
CA TYR A 87 -11.09 12.81 12.86
C TYR A 87 -11.29 14.27 13.28
N PHE A 88 -11.11 15.21 12.35
CA PHE A 88 -11.24 16.65 12.63
C PHE A 88 -12.65 17.18 12.47
N ASP A 89 -13.43 16.64 11.53
CA ASP A 89 -14.79 17.08 11.30
C ASP A 89 -15.75 16.30 12.22
N ARG A 90 -16.22 16.98 13.27
CA ARG A 90 -17.06 16.47 14.37
C ARG A 90 -18.49 16.06 13.96
N GLY A 91 -18.64 15.33 12.84
CA GLY A 91 -19.92 14.82 12.36
C GLY A 91 -20.74 15.79 11.51
N ARG A 92 -20.13 16.85 10.95
CA ARG A 92 -20.83 17.78 10.04
C ARG A 92 -20.91 17.28 8.60
N CYS A 93 -20.03 16.37 8.19
CA CYS A 93 -20.10 15.77 6.86
C CYS A 93 -21.08 14.58 6.74
N PRO A 94 -21.80 14.47 5.59
CA PRO A 94 -22.65 13.32 5.30
C PRO A 94 -21.84 12.02 5.25
N ARG A 95 -22.40 10.95 5.82
CA ARG A 95 -21.76 9.62 6.04
C ARG A 95 -21.19 8.98 4.76
N TRP A 96 -21.70 9.37 3.59
CA TRP A 96 -21.33 8.83 2.26
C TRP A 96 -20.47 9.80 1.43
N GLY A 97 -20.40 11.09 1.80
CA GLY A 97 -19.69 12.10 1.01
C GLY A 97 -18.18 12.16 1.27
N ALA A 98 -17.69 11.61 2.38
CA ALA A 98 -16.30 11.75 2.78
C ALA A 98 -15.28 11.05 1.84
N PRO A 99 -15.51 9.81 1.35
CA PRO A 99 -14.64 9.20 0.35
C PRO A 99 -14.67 9.97 -0.98
N CYS A 100 -15.85 10.34 -1.47
CA CYS A 100 -16.01 11.10 -2.72
C CYS A 100 -15.32 12.47 -2.66
N ALA A 101 -15.46 13.20 -1.54
CA ALA A 101 -14.77 14.46 -1.31
C ALA A 101 -13.25 14.29 -1.24
N SER A 102 -12.76 13.18 -0.65
CA SER A 102 -11.33 12.83 -0.62
C SER A 102 -10.80 12.53 -2.02
N VAL A 103 -11.53 11.76 -2.82
CA VAL A 103 -11.22 11.48 -4.23
C VAL A 103 -11.17 12.77 -5.05
N TRP A 104 -12.15 13.66 -4.90
CA TRP A 104 -12.17 14.96 -5.59
C TRP A 104 -10.93 15.81 -5.24
N ARG A 105 -10.58 15.90 -3.95
CA ARG A 105 -9.38 16.62 -3.51
C ARG A 105 -8.10 15.99 -4.04
N LEU A 106 -8.01 14.65 -4.07
CA LEU A 106 -6.89 13.94 -4.66
C LEU A 106 -6.70 14.35 -6.13
N VAL A 107 -7.76 14.24 -6.94
CA VAL A 107 -7.72 14.55 -8.37
C VAL A 107 -7.39 16.03 -8.60
N ARG A 108 -8.01 16.94 -7.85
CA ARG A 108 -7.87 18.38 -8.07
C ARG A 108 -6.54 18.98 -7.62
N TYR A 109 -5.91 18.43 -6.57
CA TYR A 109 -4.77 19.06 -5.90
C TYR A 109 -3.53 18.18 -5.74
N HIS A 110 -3.67 16.85 -5.67
CA HIS A 110 -2.57 15.98 -5.24
C HIS A 110 -2.16 14.91 -6.25
N LEU A 111 -2.91 14.73 -7.34
CA LEU A 111 -2.67 13.67 -8.33
C LEU A 111 -1.23 13.71 -8.87
N GLY A 112 -0.72 14.88 -9.26
CA GLY A 112 0.65 15.01 -9.77
C GLY A 112 1.73 14.59 -8.77
N SER A 113 1.54 14.92 -7.48
CA SER A 113 2.45 14.50 -6.42
C SER A 113 2.41 12.99 -6.17
N VAL A 114 1.21 12.39 -6.24
CA VAL A 114 1.02 10.94 -6.06
C VAL A 114 1.59 10.16 -7.26
N VAL A 115 1.42 10.66 -8.49
CA VAL A 115 1.99 10.10 -9.71
C VAL A 115 3.52 10.10 -9.68
N LEU A 116 4.12 11.22 -9.31
CA LEU A 116 5.58 11.31 -9.16
C LEU A 116 6.09 10.41 -8.03
N GLY A 117 5.40 10.40 -6.89
CA GLY A 117 5.75 9.57 -5.74
C GLY A 117 5.69 8.07 -6.05
N SER A 118 4.63 7.62 -6.72
CA SER A 118 4.47 6.21 -7.11
C SER A 118 5.47 5.77 -8.18
N LEU A 119 5.88 6.67 -9.07
CA LEU A 119 6.94 6.38 -10.04
C LEU A 119 8.29 6.17 -9.36
N LEU A 120 8.68 7.09 -8.45
CA LEU A 120 9.91 6.95 -7.66
C LEU A 120 9.90 5.66 -6.82
N GLU A 121 8.76 5.33 -6.23
CA GLU A 121 8.58 4.08 -5.50
C GLU A 121 8.73 2.86 -6.39
N ALA A 122 8.08 2.84 -7.56
CA ALA A 122 8.17 1.75 -8.51
C ALA A 122 9.62 1.52 -8.96
N LEU A 123 10.32 2.59 -9.35
CA LEU A 123 11.74 2.52 -9.75
C LEU A 123 12.63 2.02 -8.62
N ALA A 124 12.45 2.51 -7.39
CA ALA A 124 13.22 2.06 -6.24
C ALA A 124 13.00 0.57 -5.92
N ARG A 125 11.76 0.08 -6.03
CA ARG A 125 11.41 -1.34 -5.84
C ARG A 125 12.01 -2.22 -6.94
N MET A 126 11.95 -1.78 -8.20
CA MET A 126 12.55 -2.48 -9.33
C MET A 126 14.07 -2.57 -9.20
N LEU A 127 14.73 -1.47 -8.82
CA LEU A 127 16.17 -1.45 -8.60
C LEU A 127 16.59 -2.43 -7.48
N ARG A 128 15.80 -2.53 -6.40
CA ARG A 128 16.05 -3.52 -5.33
C ARG A 128 15.96 -4.94 -5.84
N LEU A 129 14.92 -5.24 -6.62
CA LEU A 129 14.72 -6.56 -7.17
C LEU A 129 15.90 -6.92 -8.09
N ALA A 130 16.30 -6.00 -8.97
CA ALA A 130 17.46 -6.17 -9.82
C ALA A 130 18.74 -6.46 -9.01
N CYS A 131 19.03 -5.67 -7.96
CA CYS A 131 20.18 -5.91 -7.08
C CYS A 131 20.10 -7.26 -6.34
N ARG A 132 18.90 -7.69 -5.91
CA ARG A 132 18.70 -9.00 -5.26
C ARG A 132 18.96 -10.15 -6.23
N LEU A 133 18.46 -10.04 -7.47
CA LEU A 133 18.65 -11.03 -8.51
C LEU A 133 20.11 -11.12 -8.95
N ALA A 134 20.76 -9.97 -9.18
CA ALA A 134 22.19 -9.89 -9.47
C ALA A 134 23.02 -10.54 -8.35
N GLY A 135 22.74 -10.20 -7.09
CA GLY A 135 23.41 -10.80 -5.94
C GLY A 135 23.19 -12.31 -5.81
N ARG A 136 22.03 -12.84 -6.18
CA ARG A 136 21.76 -14.30 -6.22
C ARG A 136 22.53 -14.97 -7.36
N ARG A 137 22.61 -14.33 -8.53
CA ARG A 137 23.33 -14.87 -9.69
C ARG A 137 24.84 -14.90 -9.47
N CYS A 138 25.40 -13.84 -8.90
CA CYS A 138 26.83 -13.78 -8.60
C CYS A 138 27.24 -14.82 -7.55
N ARG A 139 26.41 -15.06 -6.52
CA ARG A 139 26.66 -16.14 -5.53
C ARG A 139 26.71 -17.52 -6.15
N ARG A 140 25.88 -17.77 -7.17
CA ARG A 140 25.87 -19.05 -7.91
C ARG A 140 27.09 -19.24 -8.82
N GLN A 141 27.76 -18.17 -9.25
CA GLN A 141 28.88 -18.24 -10.21
C GLN A 141 30.28 -18.22 -9.56
N GLY A 142 30.38 -18.15 -8.23
CA GLY A 142 31.62 -18.49 -7.51
C GLY A 142 32.89 -17.70 -7.84
N LYS A 143 32.82 -16.38 -8.08
CA LYS A 143 34.01 -15.55 -8.38
C LYS A 143 34.11 -14.29 -7.53
N ALA A 144 35.34 -13.80 -7.30
CA ALA A 144 35.66 -12.58 -6.54
C ALA A 144 34.97 -11.29 -7.04
N ALA A 145 34.58 -11.21 -8.32
CA ALA A 145 33.71 -10.15 -8.85
C ALA A 145 32.32 -10.11 -8.17
N CYS A 146 31.89 -11.22 -7.57
CA CYS A 146 30.69 -11.32 -6.74
C CYS A 146 30.82 -10.48 -5.46
N CYS A 147 32.04 -10.26 -4.93
CA CYS A 147 32.22 -9.48 -3.71
C CYS A 147 31.91 -7.99 -3.96
N LEU A 148 32.41 -7.40 -5.06
CA LEU A 148 32.13 -6.00 -5.41
C LEU A 148 30.64 -5.77 -5.70
N CYS A 149 30.02 -6.63 -6.53
CA CYS A 149 28.59 -6.56 -6.83
C CYS A 149 27.73 -6.80 -5.58
N ALA A 150 28.09 -7.78 -4.74
CA ALA A 150 27.37 -8.04 -3.49
C ALA A 150 27.53 -6.91 -2.48
N CYS A 151 28.69 -6.22 -2.44
CA CYS A 151 28.94 -5.04 -1.61
C CYS A 151 28.17 -3.82 -2.12
N ALA A 152 28.22 -3.50 -3.42
CA ALA A 152 27.42 -2.43 -4.03
C ALA A 152 25.92 -2.67 -3.84
N CYS A 153 25.44 -3.91 -4.04
CA CYS A 153 24.05 -4.28 -3.77
C CYS A 153 23.70 -4.28 -2.26
N ARG A 154 24.68 -4.37 -1.36
CA ARG A 154 24.48 -4.24 0.10
C ARG A 154 24.37 -2.77 0.49
N MET A 155 25.23 -1.92 -0.07
CA MET A 155 25.22 -0.47 0.13
C MET A 155 23.93 0.14 -0.43
N LEU A 156 23.52 -0.25 -1.65
CA LEU A 156 22.25 0.14 -2.24
C LEU A 156 21.07 -0.35 -1.39
N ARG A 157 21.09 -1.59 -0.90
CA ARG A 157 20.04 -2.05 0.03
C ARG A 157 19.96 -1.23 1.31
N ARG A 158 21.11 -0.94 1.95
CA ARG A 158 21.15 -0.11 3.16
C ARG A 158 20.72 1.33 2.90
N ALA A 159 21.04 1.90 1.75
CA ALA A 159 20.57 3.23 1.33
C ALA A 159 19.08 3.23 0.96
N GLN A 160 18.54 2.11 0.50
CA GLN A 160 17.15 1.97 0.08
C GLN A 160 16.17 1.66 1.23
N VAL A 161 16.61 1.04 2.33
CA VAL A 161 15.79 0.87 3.54
C VAL A 161 15.23 2.22 4.04
N PRO A 162 16.05 3.27 4.30
CA PRO A 162 15.53 4.57 4.72
C PRO A 162 14.74 5.27 3.61
N GLN A 163 14.96 4.92 2.33
CA GLN A 163 14.15 5.45 1.22
C GLN A 163 12.76 4.81 1.14
N GLN A 164 12.58 3.55 1.56
CA GLN A 164 11.27 2.91 1.69
C GLN A 164 10.48 3.52 2.84
N GLU A 165 11.12 3.67 4.00
CA GLU A 165 10.54 4.40 5.13
C GLU A 165 10.15 5.81 4.73
N ARG A 166 10.94 6.50 3.89
CA ARG A 166 10.59 7.82 3.33
C ARG A 166 9.40 7.79 2.38
N LEU A 167 9.16 6.69 1.65
CA LEU A 167 8.01 6.51 0.76
C LEU A 167 6.74 6.13 1.53
N ASP A 168 6.86 5.28 2.55
CA ASP A 168 5.80 5.06 3.53
C ASP A 168 5.51 6.38 4.28
N THR A 169 6.53 7.18 4.55
CA THR A 169 6.40 8.55 5.05
C THR A 169 5.83 9.50 3.99
N ALA A 170 5.97 9.25 2.70
CA ALA A 170 5.29 10.00 1.64
C ALA A 170 3.79 9.65 1.58
N ARG A 171 3.39 8.41 1.89
CA ARG A 171 1.97 8.09 2.17
C ARG A 171 1.49 8.81 3.42
N ARG A 172 2.27 8.82 4.50
CA ARG A 172 2.00 9.65 5.69
C ARG A 172 2.00 11.16 5.37
N ALA A 173 2.76 11.61 4.36
CA ALA A 173 2.78 12.98 3.87
C ALA A 173 1.52 13.35 3.08
N SER A 174 0.94 12.39 2.36
CA SER A 174 -0.37 12.56 1.73
C SER A 174 -1.46 12.72 2.80
N ALA A 175 -1.39 11.94 3.89
CA ALA A 175 -2.22 12.13 5.08
C ALA A 175 -1.97 13.52 5.73
N LEU A 176 -0.72 13.98 5.75
CA LEU A 176 -0.36 15.33 6.21
C LEU A 176 -0.82 16.46 5.28
N CYS A 177 -0.96 16.20 3.98
CA CYS A 177 -1.54 17.14 3.03
C CYS A 177 -3.04 17.37 3.31
N LEU A 178 -3.75 16.31 3.69
CA LEU A 178 -5.13 16.37 4.17
C LEU A 178 -5.25 17.06 5.53
N LEU A 179 -4.28 16.83 6.43
CA LEU A 179 -4.12 17.55 7.69
C LEU A 179 -3.91 19.06 7.47
N SER A 180 -3.16 19.43 6.43
CA SER A 180 -2.91 20.82 6.05
C SER A 180 -4.16 21.48 5.46
N TRP A 181 -4.94 20.77 4.63
CA TRP A 181 -6.21 21.27 4.09
C TRP A 181 -7.26 21.57 5.18
N ALA A 182 -7.30 20.76 6.24
CA ALA A 182 -8.21 20.97 7.38
C ALA A 182 -7.74 22.10 8.32
N ALA A 183 -6.43 22.28 8.50
CA ALA A 183 -5.87 23.23 9.47
C ALA A 183 -5.61 24.63 8.89
N ALA A 184 -5.35 24.76 7.59
CA ALA A 184 -4.99 26.04 7.01
C ALA A 184 -5.32 26.10 5.52
N ALA A 185 -5.96 27.20 5.12
CA ALA A 185 -5.97 27.68 3.74
C ALA A 185 -4.55 28.06 3.23
N ARG A 186 -3.53 27.22 3.45
CA ARG A 186 -2.13 27.43 3.02
C ARG A 186 -1.64 26.19 2.29
N GLY A 187 -1.26 26.36 1.02
CA GLY A 187 -0.68 25.29 0.21
C GLY A 187 0.76 24.99 0.63
N TYR A 188 1.04 23.74 1.00
CA TYR A 188 2.40 23.24 1.25
C TYR A 188 2.82 22.29 0.11
N GLY A 189 4.08 22.37 -0.32
CA GLY A 189 4.63 21.41 -1.29
C GLY A 189 4.86 20.02 -0.68
N LEU A 190 4.80 18.96 -1.50
CA LEU A 190 4.91 17.55 -1.09
C LEU A 190 6.14 17.27 -0.21
N CYS A 191 7.31 17.76 -0.60
CA CYS A 191 8.56 17.52 0.12
C CYS A 191 8.59 18.15 1.52
N ARG A 192 7.91 19.29 1.68
CA ARG A 192 7.79 19.97 2.98
C ARG A 192 6.84 19.21 3.89
N ALA A 193 5.68 18.81 3.38
CA ALA A 193 4.73 17.97 4.12
C ALA A 193 5.35 16.63 4.53
N ALA A 194 6.11 15.97 3.65
CA ALA A 194 6.79 14.72 3.97
C ALA A 194 7.85 14.89 5.08
N ARG A 195 8.58 16.01 5.06
CA ARG A 195 9.57 16.33 6.10
C ARG A 195 8.91 16.56 7.46
N GLU A 196 7.82 17.31 7.50
CA GLU A 196 7.08 17.57 8.75
C GLU A 196 6.44 16.29 9.30
N ALA A 197 5.86 15.45 8.44
CA ALA A 197 5.33 14.14 8.82
C ALA A 197 6.41 13.24 9.44
N TRP A 198 7.58 13.17 8.78
CA TRP A 198 8.72 12.43 9.30
C TRP A 198 9.15 12.93 10.67
N GLN A 199 9.28 14.26 10.84
CA GLN A 199 9.70 14.86 12.10
C GLN A 199 8.71 14.55 13.22
N LEU A 200 7.41 14.66 12.97
CA LEU A 200 6.37 14.33 13.93
C LEU A 200 6.45 12.86 14.40
N LEU A 201 6.63 11.93 13.44
CA LEU A 201 6.78 10.50 13.73
C LEU A 201 8.05 10.22 14.52
N SER A 202 9.16 10.85 14.15
CA SER A 202 10.44 10.66 14.84
C SER A 202 10.41 11.14 16.29
N ARG A 203 9.70 12.25 16.58
CA ARG A 203 9.52 12.78 17.93
C ARG A 203 8.63 11.90 18.81
N ASN A 204 7.65 11.23 18.19
CA ASN A 204 6.71 10.34 18.88
C ASN A 204 7.01 8.86 18.60
N ALA A 205 8.24 8.52 18.22
CA ALA A 205 8.57 7.22 17.64
C ALA A 205 8.20 6.04 18.54
N LEU A 206 8.40 6.17 19.87
CA LEU A 206 8.02 5.13 20.83
C LEU A 206 6.52 4.88 20.85
N ARG A 207 5.70 5.96 20.92
CA ARG A 207 4.24 5.84 20.93
C ARG A 207 3.72 5.26 19.61
N VAL A 208 4.27 5.72 18.48
CA VAL A 208 3.95 5.18 17.14
C VAL A 208 4.29 3.69 17.08
N ALA A 209 5.49 3.31 17.51
CA ALA A 209 5.93 1.92 17.47
C ALA A 209 5.05 1.00 18.33
N THR A 210 4.71 1.41 19.55
CA THR A 210 3.85 0.61 20.44
C THR A 210 2.47 0.39 19.83
N VAL A 211 1.82 1.44 19.33
CA VAL A 211 0.48 1.33 18.76
C VAL A 211 0.50 0.51 17.46
N ASN A 212 1.50 0.73 16.60
CA ASN A 212 1.65 -0.04 15.37
C ASN A 212 1.87 -1.54 15.66
N CYS A 213 2.72 -1.88 16.64
CA CYS A 213 2.94 -3.27 17.04
C CYS A 213 1.68 -3.96 17.55
N VAL A 214 0.89 -3.28 18.39
CA VAL A 214 -0.39 -3.81 18.90
C VAL A 214 -1.41 -3.95 17.77
N GLY A 215 -1.50 -2.94 16.90
CA GLY A 215 -2.36 -2.95 15.72
C GLY A 215 -2.04 -4.11 14.78
N ASP A 216 -0.76 -4.29 14.44
CA ASP A 216 -0.28 -5.37 13.58
C ASP A 216 -0.62 -6.75 14.15
N PHE A 217 -0.46 -6.93 15.46
CA PHE A 217 -0.82 -8.17 16.13
C PHE A 217 -2.33 -8.47 16.04
N VAL A 218 -3.17 -7.47 16.33
CA VAL A 218 -4.63 -7.61 16.23
C VAL A 218 -5.07 -7.90 14.80
N LEU A 219 -4.50 -7.20 13.82
CA LEU A 219 -4.81 -7.42 12.40
C LEU A 219 -4.32 -8.79 11.92
N LEU A 220 -3.21 -9.31 12.45
CA LEU A 220 -2.72 -10.66 12.16
C LEU A 220 -3.70 -11.72 12.69
N LEU A 221 -4.18 -11.57 13.93
CA LEU A 221 -5.19 -12.45 14.50
C LEU A 221 -6.49 -12.41 13.70
N ALA A 222 -6.91 -11.22 13.26
CA ALA A 222 -8.09 -11.06 12.40
C ALA A 222 -7.92 -11.77 11.05
N LYS A 223 -6.76 -11.64 10.39
CA LYS A 223 -6.44 -12.37 9.13
C LYS A 223 -6.52 -13.88 9.35
N GLY A 224 -5.90 -14.37 10.42
CA GLY A 224 -5.91 -15.79 10.79
C GLY A 224 -7.31 -16.32 11.05
N ALA A 225 -8.13 -15.58 11.79
CA ALA A 225 -9.51 -15.96 12.11
C ALA A 225 -10.40 -16.06 10.85
N VAL A 226 -10.28 -15.11 9.91
CA VAL A 226 -11.03 -15.15 8.65
C VAL A 226 -10.65 -16.37 7.81
N VAL A 227 -9.35 -16.66 7.67
CA VAL A 227 -8.88 -17.83 6.91
C VAL A 227 -9.29 -19.12 7.58
N ALA A 228 -9.07 -19.25 8.89
CA ALA A 228 -9.44 -20.43 9.66
C ALA A 228 -10.94 -20.68 9.60
N GLY A 229 -11.77 -19.65 9.82
CA GLY A 229 -13.24 -19.75 9.71
C GLY A 229 -13.69 -20.20 8.33
N THR A 230 -13.12 -19.64 7.27
CA THR A 230 -13.48 -20.00 5.89
C THR A 230 -13.11 -21.45 5.57
N VAL A 231 -11.93 -21.91 5.99
CA VAL A 231 -11.49 -23.30 5.81
C VAL A 231 -12.35 -24.26 6.62
N LEU A 232 -12.69 -23.92 7.87
CA LEU A 232 -13.47 -24.80 8.75
C LEU A 232 -14.92 -24.95 8.26
N VAL A 233 -15.55 -23.85 7.83
CA VAL A 233 -16.87 -23.87 7.19
C VAL A 233 -16.81 -24.62 5.84
N GLY A 234 -15.79 -24.35 5.02
CA GLY A 234 -15.58 -25.03 3.75
C GLY A 234 -15.42 -26.54 3.91
N HIS A 235 -14.68 -26.98 4.92
CA HIS A 235 -14.50 -28.40 5.20
C HIS A 235 -15.83 -29.07 5.56
N ARG A 236 -16.65 -28.45 6.42
CA ARG A 236 -17.98 -28.98 6.77
C ARG A 236 -18.92 -29.08 5.56
N LEU A 237 -18.89 -28.09 4.66
CA LEU A 237 -19.71 -28.10 3.44
C LEU A 237 -19.29 -29.18 2.43
N ILE A 238 -18.00 -29.54 2.40
CA ILE A 238 -17.45 -30.52 1.45
C ILE A 238 -17.56 -31.95 1.99
N GLN A 239 -17.53 -32.14 3.31
CA GLN A 239 -17.70 -33.46 3.94
C GLN A 239 -18.95 -34.20 3.45
N ASP A 240 -20.05 -33.47 3.21
CA ASP A 240 -21.32 -34.04 2.72
C ASP A 240 -21.28 -34.49 1.24
N LYS A 241 -20.24 -34.14 0.48
CA LYS A 241 -20.12 -34.37 -0.97
C LYS A 241 -18.82 -35.07 -1.40
N SER A 242 -18.10 -35.63 -0.43
CA SER A 242 -16.76 -36.20 -0.55
C SER A 242 -16.59 -37.27 -1.65
N GLY A 243 -17.65 -38.02 -1.99
CA GLY A 243 -17.60 -39.11 -2.97
C GLY A 243 -17.58 -38.72 -4.46
N GLN A 244 -17.75 -37.44 -4.83
CA GLN A 244 -17.93 -37.01 -6.23
C GLN A 244 -16.79 -36.13 -6.79
N LEU A 245 -15.75 -35.81 -5.99
CA LEU A 245 -14.70 -34.86 -6.37
C LEU A 245 -13.43 -35.56 -6.89
N SER A 246 -13.14 -35.42 -8.18
CA SER A 246 -11.99 -36.06 -8.85
C SER A 246 -10.60 -35.60 -8.36
N TRP A 247 -10.49 -34.42 -7.74
CA TRP A 247 -9.23 -33.81 -7.27
C TRP A 247 -9.06 -33.84 -5.74
N GLY A 248 -9.91 -34.59 -5.03
CA GLY A 248 -9.93 -34.66 -3.57
C GLY A 248 -10.47 -33.39 -2.90
N GLU A 249 -10.77 -33.48 -1.60
CA GLU A 249 -11.35 -32.39 -0.81
C GLU A 249 -10.40 -31.19 -0.62
N TRP A 250 -9.09 -31.41 -0.73
CA TRP A 250 -8.06 -30.41 -0.44
C TRP A 250 -7.98 -29.29 -1.48
N ALA A 251 -8.25 -29.57 -2.76
CA ALA A 251 -8.17 -28.58 -3.83
C ALA A 251 -9.16 -27.40 -3.65
N PRO A 252 -10.48 -27.63 -3.46
CA PRO A 252 -11.42 -26.54 -3.19
C PRO A 252 -11.15 -25.85 -1.83
N LEU A 253 -10.61 -26.59 -0.86
CA LEU A 253 -10.29 -26.04 0.47
C LEU A 253 -9.09 -25.08 0.43
N CYS A 254 -8.03 -25.45 -0.28
CA CYS A 254 -6.85 -24.62 -0.49
C CYS A 254 -7.19 -23.37 -1.30
N THR A 255 -8.02 -23.50 -2.34
CA THR A 255 -8.46 -22.35 -3.16
C THR A 255 -9.34 -21.40 -2.35
N ALA A 256 -10.29 -21.91 -1.56
CA ALA A 256 -11.10 -21.10 -0.64
C ALA A 256 -10.25 -20.40 0.43
N GLY A 257 -9.29 -21.10 1.04
CA GLY A 257 -8.38 -20.53 2.02
C GLY A 257 -7.48 -19.43 1.44
N LEU A 258 -6.95 -19.63 0.23
CA LEU A 258 -6.16 -18.62 -0.48
C LEU A 258 -7.01 -17.39 -0.82
N GLY A 259 -8.25 -17.60 -1.28
CA GLY A 259 -9.21 -16.53 -1.54
C GLY A 259 -9.53 -15.72 -0.29
N ALA A 260 -9.81 -16.41 0.83
CA ALA A 260 -10.05 -15.78 2.13
C ALA A 260 -8.85 -14.95 2.61
N LEU A 261 -7.63 -15.47 2.42
CA LEU A 261 -6.40 -14.76 2.78
C LEU A 261 -6.23 -13.48 1.96
N LEU A 262 -6.49 -13.54 0.65
CA LEU A 262 -6.42 -12.36 -0.23
C LEU A 262 -7.45 -11.31 0.19
N VAL A 263 -8.70 -11.71 0.39
CA VAL A 263 -9.77 -10.81 0.83
C VAL A 263 -9.42 -10.20 2.19
N ALA A 264 -9.08 -11.02 3.18
CA ALA A 264 -8.70 -10.53 4.51
C ALA A 264 -7.54 -9.53 4.44
N HIS A 265 -6.52 -9.80 3.61
CA HIS A 265 -5.40 -8.89 3.42
C HIS A 265 -5.82 -7.53 2.84
N CYS A 266 -6.63 -7.53 1.79
CA CYS A 266 -7.08 -6.29 1.13
C CYS A 266 -7.94 -5.41 2.04
N PHE A 267 -8.90 -6.00 2.75
CA PHE A 267 -9.76 -5.24 3.65
C PHE A 267 -9.00 -4.77 4.89
N LEU A 268 -8.25 -5.65 5.57
CA LEU A 268 -7.53 -5.31 6.79
C LEU A 268 -6.38 -4.33 6.54
N SER A 269 -5.82 -4.27 5.33
CA SER A 269 -4.87 -3.21 4.95
C SER A 269 -5.49 -1.81 5.00
N VAL A 270 -6.77 -1.65 4.64
CA VAL A 270 -7.46 -0.35 4.74
C VAL A 270 -7.68 0.05 6.20
N TYR A 271 -7.95 -0.93 7.08
CA TYR A 271 -8.02 -0.69 8.52
C TYR A 271 -6.67 -0.25 9.09
N GLU A 272 -5.58 -0.93 8.72
CA GLU A 272 -4.20 -0.57 9.09
C GLU A 272 -3.90 0.89 8.72
N MET A 273 -4.13 1.27 7.46
CA MET A 273 -3.94 2.65 6.97
C MET A 273 -4.80 3.68 7.72
N THR A 274 -6.02 3.30 8.11
CA THR A 274 -6.93 4.17 8.87
C THR A 274 -6.41 4.37 10.30
N LEU A 275 -5.96 3.31 10.97
CA LEU A 275 -5.38 3.36 12.31
C LEU A 275 -4.12 4.24 12.33
N ASP A 276 -3.20 4.03 11.38
CA ASP A 276 -2.00 4.85 11.21
C ASP A 276 -2.34 6.33 11.06
N THR A 277 -3.33 6.63 10.22
CA THR A 277 -3.75 8.01 9.96
C THR A 277 -4.34 8.66 11.21
N ILE A 278 -5.22 7.97 11.93
CA ILE A 278 -5.83 8.46 13.16
C ILE A 278 -4.73 8.71 14.21
N PHE A 279 -3.77 7.79 14.33
CA PHE A 279 -2.67 7.94 15.26
C PHE A 279 -1.77 9.13 14.95
N ILE A 280 -1.48 9.39 13.67
CA ILE A 280 -0.74 10.58 13.26
C ILE A 280 -1.52 11.87 13.59
N CYS A 281 -2.84 11.87 13.36
CA CYS A 281 -3.71 13.00 13.73
C CYS A 281 -3.69 13.25 15.24
N PHE A 282 -3.69 12.17 16.03
CA PHE A 282 -3.54 12.21 17.48
C PHE A 282 -2.21 12.83 17.91
N CYS A 283 -1.07 12.33 17.39
CA CYS A 283 0.24 12.88 17.71
C CYS A 283 0.36 14.37 17.40
N ARG A 284 -0.20 14.81 16.26
CA ARG A 284 -0.21 16.24 15.93
C ARG A 284 -1.05 17.04 16.90
N GLN A 285 -2.24 16.56 17.25
CA GLN A 285 -3.11 17.24 18.19
C GLN A 285 -2.45 17.40 19.56
N CYS A 286 -1.67 16.40 20.01
CA CYS A 286 -0.86 16.49 21.22
C CYS A 286 0.23 17.58 21.11
N GLU A 287 0.96 17.65 19.99
CA GLU A 287 1.95 18.73 19.78
C GLU A 287 1.28 20.11 19.77
N ASP A 288 0.12 20.25 19.12
CA ASP A 288 -0.61 21.52 19.04
C ASP A 288 -1.16 21.93 20.41
N ALA A 289 -1.64 20.98 21.22
CA ALA A 289 -2.07 21.23 22.59
C ALA A 289 -0.92 21.70 23.50
N GLN A 290 0.27 21.10 23.36
CA GLN A 290 1.48 21.54 24.09
C GLN A 290 1.92 22.97 23.71
N ARG A 291 1.60 23.43 22.50
CA ARG A 291 1.87 24.80 22.02
C ARG A 291 0.78 25.81 22.41
N GLY A 292 -0.19 25.42 23.24
CA GLY A 292 -1.29 26.28 23.67
C GLY A 292 -2.50 26.31 22.73
N GLY A 293 -2.57 25.39 21.76
CA GLY A 293 -3.75 25.20 20.92
C GLY A 293 -4.88 24.47 21.66
N ALA A 294 -6.13 24.75 21.31
CA ALA A 294 -7.28 24.04 21.89
C ALA A 294 -7.28 22.56 21.48
N PRO A 295 -7.43 21.59 22.41
CA PRO A 295 -7.52 20.18 22.07
C PRO A 295 -8.85 19.88 21.34
N ALA A 296 -8.79 19.75 20.02
CA ALA A 296 -9.90 19.33 19.18
C ALA A 296 -9.87 17.80 18.97
N MET A 297 -9.94 17.05 20.07
CA MET A 297 -9.95 15.58 20.05
C MET A 297 -11.38 15.00 19.95
N PRO A 298 -11.60 13.85 19.28
CA PRO A 298 -12.88 13.14 19.36
C PRO A 298 -13.23 12.76 20.82
N PRO A 299 -14.51 12.84 21.23
CA PRO A 299 -14.90 12.70 22.64
C PRO A 299 -14.54 11.34 23.26
N ALA A 300 -14.65 10.26 22.50
CA ALA A 300 -14.27 8.91 22.98
C ALA A 300 -12.76 8.79 23.25
N LEU A 301 -11.94 9.46 22.44
CA LEU A 301 -10.49 9.44 22.59
C LEU A 301 -10.03 10.42 23.68
N ALA A 302 -10.73 11.55 23.83
CA ALA A 302 -10.52 12.49 24.93
C ALA A 302 -10.75 11.83 26.29
N ALA A 303 -11.86 11.07 26.42
CA ALA A 303 -12.14 10.30 27.63
C ALA A 303 -11.07 9.23 27.91
N PHE A 304 -10.49 8.61 26.87
CA PHE A 304 -9.40 7.65 27.03
C PHE A 304 -8.10 8.33 27.52
N VAL A 305 -7.73 9.47 26.94
CA VAL A 305 -6.53 10.23 27.31
C VAL A 305 -6.63 10.82 28.71
N GLU A 306 -7.82 11.31 29.09
CA GLU A 306 -8.09 11.80 30.44
C GLU A 306 -7.94 10.67 31.47
N LYS A 307 -8.39 9.46 31.11
CA LYS A 307 -8.25 8.26 31.94
C LYS A 307 -6.81 7.73 31.98
N SER A 308 -5.99 7.96 30.95
CA SER A 308 -4.58 7.54 30.91
C SER A 308 -3.61 8.54 31.54
N GLY A 309 -4.07 9.75 31.90
CA GLY A 309 -3.25 10.79 32.53
C GLY A 309 -2.17 11.40 31.63
N GLU A 310 -2.23 11.16 30.31
CA GLU A 310 -1.18 11.59 29.36
C GLU A 310 -1.25 13.08 28.97
N VAL A 311 -2.32 13.78 29.34
CA VAL A 311 -2.48 15.23 29.10
C VAL A 311 -3.02 15.86 30.39
N ALA A 312 -2.24 16.75 30.99
CA ALA A 312 -2.70 17.54 32.12
C ALA A 312 -3.92 18.39 31.70
N PRO A 313 -4.98 18.48 32.52
CA PRO A 313 -6.12 19.32 32.19
C PRO A 313 -5.64 20.76 31.96
N PRO A 314 -6.27 21.50 31.03
CA PRO A 314 -5.92 22.90 30.83
C PRO A 314 -6.07 23.61 32.17
N THR A 315 -4.98 24.19 32.66
CA THR A 315 -5.02 25.09 33.81
C THR A 315 -5.96 26.22 33.43
N SER A 316 -7.14 26.23 34.06
CA SER A 316 -8.03 27.37 34.05
C SER A 316 -7.23 28.55 34.61
N ARG A 317 -6.76 29.45 33.73
CA ARG A 317 -6.36 30.78 34.18
C ARG A 317 -7.64 31.46 34.66
N GLN A 318 -7.76 31.54 35.98
CA GLN A 318 -8.55 32.57 36.66
C GLN A 318 -7.98 33.94 36.31
#